data_AF-S4PV69-F1
#
_entry.id   AF-S4PV69-F1
#
_cell.length_a   1.000
_cell.length_b   1.000
_cell.length_c   1.000
_cell.angle_alpha   90.00
_cell.angle_beta   90.00
_cell.angle_gamma   90.00
#
_symmetry.space_group_name_H-M   'P 1'
#
loop_
_entity.id
_entity.type
_entity.pdbx_description
1 polymer ?
#
loop_
_entity_poly.entity_id
_entity_poly.type
_entity_poly.pdbx_seq_one_letter_code
_entity_poly.pdbx_strand_id
1 'polypeptide(L)'
;MYEIILGGWENTQSVIRHCRQKPDKVTVPTPGIMNPNEFKKFLMEWRCGRLMVRDGRTGALLMEWLDPSPFPITHFGVRTGYGAQGNWRIKHFSRGGAQSLPPPPSAP
;
A
#
# COMPACT_ATOMS: atom_id res chain seq x y z
N MET A 1 3.81 11.50 5.19
CA MET A 1 3.93 10.06 4.86
C MET A 1 2.54 9.49 4.66
N TYR A 2 2.32 8.78 3.55
CA TYR A 2 1.10 8.01 3.34
C TYR A 2 1.31 6.59 3.86
N GLU A 3 0.31 6.06 4.55
CA GLU A 3 0.30 4.69 5.06
C GLU A 3 -0.93 3.98 4.47
N ILE A 4 -0.70 2.88 3.76
CA ILE A 4 -1.76 1.97 3.32
C ILE A 4 -1.69 0.75 4.24
N ILE A 5 -2.75 0.50 4.98
CA ILE A 5 -2.88 -0.70 5.83
C ILE A 5 -3.88 -1.63 5.15
N LEU A 6 -3.46 -2.85 4.86
CA LEU A 6 -4.31 -3.90 4.32
C LEU A 6 -4.52 -4.96 5.41
N GLY A 7 -5.78 -5.35 5.64
CA GLY A 7 -6.11 -6.36 6.66
C GLY A 7 -5.69 -5.97 8.08
N GLY A 8 -5.85 -4.69 8.44
CA GLY A 8 -5.71 -4.23 9.82
C GLY A 8 -6.86 -4.71 10.71
N TRP A 9 -6.71 -4.51 12.02
CA TRP A 9 -7.67 -4.91 13.06
C TRP A 9 -8.13 -6.36 12.89
N GLU A 10 -7.20 -7.30 13.07
CA GLU A 10 -7.48 -8.74 12.90
C GLU A 10 -8.03 -9.07 11.49
N ASN A 11 -7.45 -8.43 10.46
CA ASN A 11 -7.81 -8.67 9.06
C ASN A 11 -9.27 -8.30 8.72
N THR A 12 -9.86 -7.32 9.42
CA THR A 12 -11.25 -6.89 9.22
C THR A 12 -11.38 -5.66 8.32
N GLN A 13 -10.37 -4.80 8.25
CA GLN A 13 -10.46 -3.53 7.51
C GLN A 13 -9.15 -3.10 6.88
N SER A 14 -9.25 -2.27 5.86
CA SER A 14 -8.13 -1.62 5.19
C SER A 14 -8.28 -0.09 5.27
N VAL A 15 -7.17 0.62 5.43
CA VAL A 15 -7.19 2.08 5.59
C VAL A 15 -6.10 2.78 4.78
N ILE A 16 -6.40 4.02 4.39
CA ILE A 16 -5.39 5.00 3.99
C ILE A 16 -5.26 6.01 5.13
N ARG A 17 -4.03 6.22 5.62
CA ARG A 17 -3.71 7.18 6.68
C ARG A 17 -2.65 8.16 6.20
N HIS A 18 -2.70 9.38 6.75
CA HIS A 18 -1.71 10.41 6.49
C HIS A 18 -1.05 10.85 7.80
N CYS A 19 0.28 10.72 7.90
CA CYS A 19 1.10 11.17 9.03
C CYS A 19 0.63 10.69 10.41
N ARG A 20 0.12 9.46 10.51
CA ARG A 20 -0.44 8.89 11.74
C ARG A 20 -1.61 9.67 12.36
N GLN A 21 -2.16 10.66 11.65
CA GLN A 21 -3.24 11.49 12.15
C GLN A 21 -4.57 10.74 12.08
N LYS A 22 -5.40 10.96 13.10
CA LYS A 22 -6.80 10.52 13.14
C LYS A 22 -7.72 11.69 12.76
N PRO A 23 -8.86 11.44 12.10
CA PRO A 23 -9.30 10.15 11.57
C PRO A 23 -8.45 9.68 10.37
N ASP A 24 -8.52 8.37 10.08
CA ASP A 24 -7.93 7.81 8.87
C ASP A 24 -8.65 8.42 7.64
N LYS A 25 -7.94 8.61 6.52
CA LYS A 25 -8.48 9.30 5.33
C LYS A 25 -9.47 8.43 4.56
N VAL A 26 -9.24 7.12 4.57
CA VAL A 26 -10.15 6.11 4.02
C VAL A 26 -10.19 4.95 4.99
N THR A 27 -11.37 4.37 5.18
CA THR A 27 -11.56 3.12 5.91
C THR A 27 -12.60 2.28 5.18
N VAL A 28 -12.22 1.06 4.81
CA VAL A 28 -13.08 0.13 4.07
C VAL A 28 -13.10 -1.21 4.80
N PRO A 29 -14.28 -1.79 5.06
CA PRO A 29 -14.39 -3.17 5.54
C PRO A 29 -13.81 -4.13 4.51
N THR A 30 -12.82 -4.92 4.90
CA THR A 30 -12.15 -5.90 4.05
C THR A 30 -11.86 -7.18 4.83
N PRO A 31 -12.89 -7.87 5.35
CA PRO A 31 -12.71 -9.05 6.18
C PRO A 31 -12.04 -10.17 5.40
N GLY A 32 -11.01 -10.78 5.98
CA GLY A 32 -10.31 -11.91 5.37
C GLY A 32 -9.49 -11.51 4.14
N ILE A 33 -9.16 -10.22 3.95
CA ILE A 33 -8.49 -9.80 2.72
C ILE A 33 -7.09 -10.39 2.62
N MET A 34 -6.37 -10.55 3.73
CA MET A 34 -5.08 -11.23 3.79
C MET A 34 -5.24 -12.73 4.11
N ASN A 35 -4.38 -13.57 3.54
CA ASN A 35 -4.39 -15.01 3.75
C ASN A 35 -2.95 -15.51 4.00
N PRO A 36 -2.69 -16.31 5.05
CA PRO A 36 -1.35 -16.84 5.33
C PRO A 36 -0.86 -17.89 4.32
N ASN A 37 -1.78 -18.54 3.60
CA ASN A 37 -1.48 -19.69 2.74
C ASN A 37 -1.31 -19.32 1.25
N GLU A 38 -1.60 -18.08 0.86
CA GLU A 38 -1.51 -17.63 -0.53
C GLU A 38 -1.02 -16.19 -0.67
N PHE A 39 -0.33 -15.92 -1.77
CA PHE A 39 0.02 -14.54 -2.13
C PHE A 39 -1.18 -13.84 -2.75
N LYS A 40 -1.61 -12.74 -2.12
CA LYS A 40 -2.58 -11.82 -2.73
C LYS A 40 -1.88 -10.66 -3.42
N LYS A 41 -2.27 -10.40 -4.67
CA LYS A 41 -1.73 -9.28 -5.45
C LYS A 41 -2.58 -8.05 -5.23
N PHE A 42 -1.93 -6.93 -4.93
CA PHE A 42 -2.52 -5.60 -4.92
C PHE A 42 -1.74 -4.71 -5.86
N LEU A 43 -2.43 -3.76 -6.48
CA LEU A 43 -1.81 -2.69 -7.25
C LEU A 43 -1.96 -1.40 -6.46
N MET A 44 -0.82 -0.75 -6.18
CA MET A 44 -0.77 0.54 -5.51
C MET A 44 -0.29 1.56 -6.53
N GLU A 45 -1.09 2.59 -6.76
CA GLU A 45 -0.81 3.63 -7.74
C GLU A 45 -0.89 4.99 -7.05
N TRP A 46 0.09 5.84 -7.31
CA TRP A 46 0.09 7.23 -6.86
C TRP A 46 0.41 8.14 -8.04
N ARG A 47 -0.49 9.09 -8.33
CA ARG A 47 -0.30 10.05 -9.42
C ARG A 47 -1.07 11.33 -9.14
N CYS A 48 -0.43 12.49 -9.29
CA CYS A 48 -1.06 13.80 -9.14
C CYS A 48 -1.83 13.94 -7.79
N GLY A 49 -1.24 13.46 -6.70
CA GLY A 49 -1.85 13.48 -5.36
C GLY A 49 -2.97 12.46 -5.11
N ARG A 50 -3.34 11.65 -6.12
CA ARG A 50 -4.30 10.57 -5.99
C ARG A 50 -3.58 9.27 -5.63
N LEU A 51 -3.98 8.64 -4.53
CA LEU A 51 -3.53 7.33 -4.08
C LEU A 51 -4.65 6.32 -4.31
N MET A 52 -4.38 5.26 -5.07
CA MET A 52 -5.32 4.18 -5.36
C MET A 52 -4.75 2.83 -4.96
N VAL A 53 -5.63 1.99 -4.43
CA VAL A 53 -5.37 0.58 -4.16
C VAL A 53 -6.39 -0.24 -4.92
N ARG A 54 -5.91 -1.18 -5.74
CA ARG A 54 -6.76 -2.06 -6.54
C ARG A 54 -6.45 -3.52 -6.26
N ASP A 55 -7.45 -4.37 -6.42
CA ASP A 55 -7.26 -5.81 -6.46
C ASP A 55 -6.45 -6.18 -7.71
N GLY A 56 -5.34 -6.90 -7.51
CA GLY A 56 -4.39 -7.17 -8.60
C GLY A 56 -4.82 -8.28 -9.56
N ARG A 57 -5.92 -8.98 -9.30
CA ARG A 57 -6.49 -10.00 -10.19
C ARG A 57 -7.62 -9.42 -11.03
N THR A 58 -8.52 -8.68 -10.39
CA THR A 58 -9.74 -8.15 -11.00
C THR A 58 -9.60 -6.71 -11.49
N GLY A 59 -8.64 -5.95 -10.97
CA GLY A 59 -8.49 -4.51 -11.23
C GLY A 59 -9.49 -3.64 -10.46
N ALA A 60 -10.36 -4.23 -9.65
CA ALA A 60 -11.38 -3.52 -8.88
C ALA A 60 -10.74 -2.51 -7.91
N LEU A 61 -11.31 -1.31 -7.83
CA LEU A 61 -10.87 -0.28 -6.89
C LEU A 61 -11.28 -0.67 -5.47
N LEU A 62 -10.30 -0.78 -4.57
CA LEU A 62 -10.52 -1.11 -3.15
C LEU A 62 -10.54 0.16 -2.29
N MET A 63 -9.58 1.06 -2.50
CA MET A 63 -9.47 2.31 -1.76
C MET A 63 -8.92 3.40 -2.67
N GLU A 64 -9.43 4.61 -2.51
CA GLU A 64 -8.95 5.80 -3.21
C GLU A 64 -8.98 7.02 -2.30
N TRP A 65 -7.92 7.82 -2.36
CA TRP A 65 -7.86 9.10 -1.69
C TRP A 65 -7.15 10.14 -2.56
N LEU A 66 -7.69 11.35 -2.61
CA LEU A 66 -7.04 12.51 -3.23
C LEU A 66 -6.52 13.43 -2.13
N ASP A 67 -5.21 13.59 -2.05
CA ASP A 67 -4.58 14.51 -1.11
C ASP A 67 -4.74 15.96 -1.60
N PRO A 68 -5.36 16.86 -0.82
CA PRO A 68 -5.42 18.29 -1.17
C PRO A 68 -4.06 18.99 -1.20
N SER A 69 -3.04 18.45 -0.53
CA SER A 69 -1.69 19.03 -0.47
C SER A 69 -0.62 17.96 -0.69
N PRO A 70 -0.49 17.44 -1.93
CA PRO A 70 0.35 16.28 -2.19
C PRO A 70 1.85 16.61 -2.09
N PHE A 71 2.63 15.59 -1.75
CA PHE A 71 4.10 15.66 -1.74
C PHE A 71 4.71 14.61 -2.68
N PRO A 72 5.93 14.86 -3.21
CA PRO A 72 6.64 13.87 -4.02
C PRO A 72 6.94 12.59 -3.25
N ILE A 73 6.55 11.44 -3.81
CA ILE A 73 6.89 10.13 -3.23
C ILE A 73 8.21 9.65 -3.83
N THR A 74 9.26 9.67 -3.02
CA THR A 74 10.62 9.27 -3.43
C THR A 74 10.98 7.83 -3.05
N HIS A 75 10.33 7.31 -2.01
CA HIS A 75 10.63 6.01 -1.41
C HIS A 75 9.36 5.34 -0.92
N PHE A 76 9.38 4.01 -0.83
CA PHE A 76 8.35 3.23 -0.16
C PHE A 76 9.00 2.16 0.72
N GLY A 77 8.25 1.67 1.69
CA GLY A 77 8.65 0.55 2.55
C GLY A 77 7.45 -0.33 2.84
N VAL A 78 7.71 -1.58 3.22
CA VAL A 78 6.69 -2.54 3.64
C VAL A 78 7.02 -3.07 5.03
N ARG A 79 5.99 -3.30 5.83
CA ARG A 79 6.11 -3.93 7.15
C ARG A 79 4.83 -4.69 7.47
N THR A 80 4.92 -5.62 8.40
CA THR A 80 3.75 -6.27 9.00
C THR A 80 3.16 -5.43 10.13
N GLY A 81 1.91 -5.73 10.51
CA GLY A 81 1.31 -5.22 11.74
C GLY A 81 1.95 -5.82 13.00
N TYR A 82 1.59 -5.31 14.17
CA TYR A 82 2.03 -5.89 15.44
C TYR A 82 1.61 -7.36 15.54
N GLY A 83 2.55 -8.24 15.91
CA GLY A 83 2.30 -9.68 16.05
C GLY A 83 2.13 -10.46 14.74
N ALA A 84 2.13 -9.78 13.58
CA ALA A 84 1.97 -10.44 12.29
C ALA A 84 3.31 -10.73 11.62
N GLN A 85 3.38 -11.87 10.93
CA GLN A 85 4.44 -12.22 10.01
C GLN A 85 3.92 -12.13 8.57
N GLY A 86 4.81 -11.97 7.59
CA GLY A 86 4.39 -11.81 6.20
C GLY A 86 5.54 -11.91 5.22
N ASN A 87 5.23 -12.48 4.05
CA ASN A 87 6.14 -12.58 2.92
C ASN A 87 5.69 -11.61 1.81
N TRP A 88 6.65 -10.98 1.13
CA TRP A 88 6.37 -9.95 0.14
C TRP A 88 7.04 -10.28 -1.19
N ARG A 89 6.30 -10.06 -2.30
CA ARG A 89 6.86 -10.06 -3.65
C ARG A 89 6.57 -8.70 -4.27
N ILE A 90 7.60 -7.87 -4.41
CA ILE A 90 7.44 -6.49 -4.84
C ILE A 90 7.92 -6.36 -6.27
N LYS A 91 7.08 -5.78 -7.12
CA LYS A 91 7.45 -5.35 -8.47
C LYS A 91 7.12 -3.88 -8.59
N HIS A 92 8.10 -3.09 -8.99
CA HIS A 92 7.94 -1.66 -9.22
C HIS A 92 7.92 -1.41 -10.72
N PHE A 93 6.89 -0.71 -11.20
CA PHE A 93 6.78 -0.33 -12.61
C PHE A 93 6.72 1.19 -12.69
N SER A 94 7.81 1.82 -13.12
CA SER A 94 7.79 3.22 -13.49
C SER A 94 7.26 3.33 -14.92
N ARG A 95 6.05 3.88 -15.11
CA ARG A 95 5.59 4.26 -16.45
C ARG A 95 6.21 5.62 -16.81
N GLY A 96 7.42 5.56 -17.36
CA GLY A 96 8.07 6.62 -18.13
C GLY A 96 9.05 7.52 -17.36
N GLY A 97 10.35 7.31 -17.61
CA GLY A 97 11.37 8.38 -17.59
C GLY A 97 12.28 8.52 -16.37
N ALA A 98 12.01 7.87 -15.24
CA ALA A 98 12.91 7.92 -14.09
C ALA A 98 13.85 6.71 -14.08
N GLN A 99 15.16 6.97 -14.13
CA GLN A 99 16.23 5.97 -13.95
C GLN A 99 15.89 4.97 -12.85
N SER A 100 16.13 3.69 -13.13
CA SER A 100 16.12 2.64 -12.11
C SER A 100 17.05 3.04 -10.97
N LEU A 101 16.50 3.24 -9.77
CA LEU A 101 17.32 3.32 -8.58
C LEU A 101 18.11 2.00 -8.44
N PRO A 102 19.40 2.05 -8.08
CA PRO A 102 20.17 0.84 -7.84
C PRO A 102 19.49 0.00 -6.75
N PRO A 103 19.62 -1.34 -6.81
CA PRO A 103 19.05 -2.21 -5.79
C PRO A 103 19.57 -1.81 -4.40
N PRO A 104 18.73 -1.86 -3.36
CA PRO A 104 19.21 -1.61 -2.00
C PRO A 104 20.32 -2.61 -1.66
N PRO A 105 21.32 -2.22 -0.87
CA PRO A 105 22.34 -3.15 -0.40
C PRO A 105 21.65 -4.28 0.38
N SER A 106 22.06 -5.52 0.11
CA SER A 106 21.64 -6.68 0.88
C SER A 106 21.96 -6.43 2.35
N ALA A 107 20.93 -6.48 3.21
CA ALA A 107 21.12 -6.38 4.64
C ALA A 107 21.97 -7.56 5.15
N PRO A 108 22.85 -7.36 6.14
CA PRO A 108 23.62 -8.42 6.78
C PRO A 108 22.74 -9.40 7.58
#